data_AF-A0A2E9XD90-F1
#
_entry.id   AF-A0A2E9XD90-F1
#
_cell.length_a   1.000
_cell.length_b   1.000
_cell.length_c   1.000
_cell.angle_alpha   90.00
_cell.angle_beta   90.00
_cell.angle_gamma   90.00
#
_symmetry.space_group_name_H-M   'P 1'
#
loop_
_entity.id
_entity.type
_entity.pdbx_description
1 polymer ?
#
loop_
_entity_poly.entity_id
_entity_poly.type
_entity_poly.pdbx_seq_one_letter_code
_entity_poly.pdbx_strand_id
1 'polypeptide(L)'
;MESDSIPQDFVNLDEFAAPTALPSVRARILAFLAIIIASFCGGLLGFSLTSLQFNPENEIWLLFGGIIGSLVAAPGVAVVVVLVLRAMAEWSDQASARTRSSRRKK
;
A
#
# COMPACT_ATOMS: atom_id res chain seq x y z
N MET A 1 7.67 46.34 -33.12
CA MET A 1 7.95 44.89 -33.11
C MET A 1 8.01 44.52 -31.64
N GLU A 2 6.81 44.29 -31.10
CA GLU A 2 6.50 44.12 -29.67
C GLU A 2 7.17 42.83 -29.19
N SER A 3 8.29 42.97 -28.51
CA SER A 3 8.89 41.86 -27.77
C SER A 3 8.19 41.83 -26.43
N ASP A 4 7.00 41.23 -26.40
CA ASP A 4 6.25 40.90 -25.18
C ASP A 4 7.22 40.22 -24.21
N SER A 5 7.57 40.97 -23.18
CA SER A 5 8.37 40.53 -22.06
C SER A 5 7.44 39.69 -21.20
N ILE A 6 7.35 38.40 -21.51
CA ILE A 6 6.69 37.38 -20.69
C ILE A 6 7.16 37.58 -19.24
N PRO A 7 6.28 38.04 -18.32
CA PRO A 7 6.73 38.32 -16.97
C PRO A 7 7.23 37.05 -16.27
N GLN A 8 8.30 37.19 -15.50
CA GLN A 8 9.10 36.08 -14.99
C GLN A 8 8.41 35.29 -13.85
N ASP A 9 7.18 35.64 -13.50
CA ASP A 9 6.36 34.98 -12.48
C ASP A 9 5.82 33.62 -12.96
N PHE A 10 5.62 33.41 -14.26
CA PHE A 10 5.25 32.08 -14.78
C PHE A 10 6.44 31.14 -14.98
N VAL A 11 7.68 31.60 -14.79
CA VAL A 11 8.87 30.75 -14.93
C VAL A 11 9.10 29.91 -13.65
N ASN A 12 8.44 30.26 -12.54
CA ASN A 12 8.58 29.57 -11.27
C ASN A 12 7.42 28.59 -10.99
N LEU A 13 7.08 27.76 -11.98
CA LEU A 13 6.10 26.66 -11.81
C LEU A 13 6.71 25.46 -11.09
N ASP A 14 8.03 25.39 -10.99
CA ASP A 14 8.75 24.35 -10.23
C ASP A 14 8.55 24.47 -8.71
N GLU A 15 8.24 25.67 -8.19
CA GLU A 15 7.88 25.87 -6.78
C GLU A 15 6.53 25.22 -6.44
N PHE A 16 5.60 25.14 -7.41
CA PHE A 16 4.33 24.40 -7.30
C PHE A 16 4.46 22.92 -7.70
N ALA A 17 5.61 22.52 -8.28
CA ALA A 17 5.88 21.14 -8.58
C ALA A 17 6.16 20.40 -7.27
N ALA A 18 5.08 19.94 -6.65
CA ALA A 18 5.14 19.07 -5.48
C ALA A 18 6.16 17.94 -5.76
N PRO A 19 7.18 17.76 -4.90
CA PRO A 19 8.14 16.68 -5.03
C PRO A 19 7.38 15.38 -5.28
N THR A 20 7.72 14.68 -6.36
CA THR A 20 6.94 13.53 -6.83
C THR A 20 6.83 12.51 -5.70
N ALA A 21 5.64 12.47 -5.09
CA ALA A 21 5.33 11.63 -3.94
C ALA A 21 5.11 10.18 -4.37
N LEU A 22 5.95 9.65 -5.27
CA LEU A 22 5.88 8.26 -5.67
C LEU A 22 6.14 7.40 -4.42
N PRO A 23 5.15 6.63 -3.93
CA PRO A 23 5.35 5.77 -2.77
C PRO A 23 6.55 4.84 -3.01
N SER A 24 7.37 4.64 -1.98
CA SER A 24 8.64 3.93 -2.09
C SER A 24 8.44 2.54 -2.72
N VAL A 25 9.33 2.17 -3.65
CA VAL A 25 9.24 0.91 -4.38
C VAL A 25 9.22 -0.29 -3.43
N ARG A 26 10.03 -0.24 -2.37
CA ARG A 26 10.10 -1.29 -1.34
C ARG A 26 8.78 -1.46 -0.60
N ALA A 27 8.09 -0.36 -0.27
CA ALA A 27 6.79 -0.41 0.38
C ALA A 27 5.73 -1.07 -0.51
N ARG A 28 5.73 -0.74 -1.82
CA ARG A 28 4.80 -1.37 -2.77
C ARG A 28 5.03 -2.88 -2.86
N ILE A 29 6.29 -3.31 -3.02
CA ILE A 29 6.63 -4.75 -3.14
C ILE A 29 6.20 -5.51 -1.89
N LEU A 30 6.50 -4.98 -0.70
CA LEU A 30 6.14 -5.63 0.56
C LEU A 30 4.63 -5.71 0.75
N ALA A 31 3.90 -4.67 0.34
CA ALA A 31 2.44 -4.67 0.36
C ALA A 31 1.85 -5.74 -0.56
N PHE A 32 2.32 -5.82 -1.80
CA PHE A 32 1.86 -6.82 -2.76
C PHE A 32 2.14 -8.24 -2.26
N LEU A 33 3.34 -8.51 -1.73
CA LEU A 33 3.68 -9.83 -1.19
C LEU A 33 2.80 -10.21 0.00
N ALA A 34 2.56 -9.29 0.93
CA ALA A 34 1.69 -9.54 2.08
C ALA A 34 0.26 -9.88 1.65
N ILE A 35 -0.30 -9.17 0.67
CA ILE A 35 -1.65 -9.42 0.15
C ILE A 35 -1.72 -10.78 -0.55
N ILE A 36 -0.72 -11.14 -1.36
CA ILE A 36 -0.67 -12.44 -2.06
C ILE A 36 -0.64 -13.60 -1.05
N ILE A 37 0.26 -13.53 -0.08
CA ILE A 37 0.41 -14.58 0.95
C ILE A 37 -0.86 -14.69 1.78
N ALA A 38 -1.44 -13.57 2.20
CA ALA A 38 -2.68 -13.55 2.96
C ALA A 38 -3.87 -14.07 2.17
N SER A 39 -3.99 -13.72 0.89
CA SER A 39 -5.05 -14.18 0.00
C SER A 39 -4.99 -15.70 -0.22
N PHE A 40 -3.78 -16.24 -0.42
CA PHE A 40 -3.58 -17.69 -0.50
C PHE A 40 -3.97 -18.39 0.80
N CYS A 41 -3.51 -17.87 1.94
CA CYS A 41 -3.87 -18.39 3.27
C CYS A 41 -5.39 -18.33 3.53
N GLY A 42 -6.03 -17.20 3.23
CA GLY A 42 -7.48 -17.01 3.39
C GLY A 42 -8.30 -17.95 2.50
N GLY A 43 -7.83 -18.23 1.29
CA GLY A 43 -8.44 -19.23 0.42
C GLY A 43 -8.31 -20.66 0.94
N LEU A 44 -7.13 -21.04 1.46
CA LEU A 44 -6.94 -22.35 2.09
C LEU A 44 -7.82 -22.52 3.34
N LEU A 45 -7.95 -21.47 4.16
CA LEU A 45 -8.84 -21.46 5.31
C LEU A 45 -10.31 -21.59 4.87
N GLY A 46 -10.74 -20.84 3.85
CA GLY A 46 -12.10 -20.93 3.31
C GLY A 46 -12.44 -22.31 2.73
N PHE A 47 -11.50 -22.93 2.00
CA PHE A 47 -11.62 -24.30 1.51
C PHE A 47 -11.77 -25.30 2.66
N SER A 48 -10.90 -25.18 3.68
CA SER A 48 -10.92 -26.06 4.84
C SER A 48 -12.23 -25.93 5.63
N LEU A 49 -12.76 -24.72 5.83
CA LEU A 49 -14.03 -24.54 6.54
C LEU A 49 -15.21 -25.15 5.78
N THR A 50 -15.19 -25.05 4.44
CA THR A 50 -16.28 -25.54 3.61
C THR A 50 -16.24 -27.06 3.47
N SER A 51 -15.06 -27.68 3.54
CA SER A 51 -14.92 -29.13 3.59
C SER A 51 -15.43 -29.76 4.90
N LEU A 52 -15.54 -28.98 6.00
CA LEU A 52 -16.22 -29.43 7.22
C LEU A 52 -17.75 -29.33 7.14
N GLN A 53 -18.28 -28.40 6.34
CA GLN A 53 -19.71 -28.09 6.31
C GLN A 53 -20.47 -28.83 5.22
N PHE A 54 -19.80 -29.25 4.15
CA PHE A 54 -20.43 -29.89 2.99
C PHE A 54 -19.77 -31.22 2.63
N ASN A 55 -20.56 -32.17 2.15
CA ASN A 55 -20.04 -33.43 1.61
C ASN A 55 -19.17 -33.17 0.36
N PRO A 56 -18.11 -33.98 0.16
CA PRO A 56 -17.13 -33.79 -0.91
C PRO A 56 -17.71 -33.94 -2.32
N GLU A 57 -18.89 -34.51 -2.45
CA GLU A 57 -19.62 -34.64 -3.72
C GLU A 57 -20.10 -33.31 -4.31
N ASN A 58 -20.16 -32.23 -3.50
CA ASN A 58 -20.49 -30.91 -4.00
C ASN A 58 -19.24 -30.00 -4.11
N GLU A 59 -18.36 -30.34 -5.06
CA GLU A 59 -17.10 -29.65 -5.33
C GLU A 59 -17.25 -28.14 -5.57
N ILE A 60 -18.40 -27.72 -6.11
CA ILE A 60 -18.74 -26.31 -6.35
C ILE A 60 -18.70 -25.52 -5.04
N TRP A 61 -19.30 -26.04 -3.96
CA TRP A 61 -19.32 -25.34 -2.67
C TRP A 61 -17.91 -25.21 -2.08
N LEU A 62 -17.10 -26.27 -2.15
CA LEU A 62 -15.69 -26.24 -1.71
C LEU A 62 -14.90 -25.11 -2.40
N LEU A 63 -15.09 -24.95 -3.72
CA LEU A 63 -14.41 -23.91 -4.48
C LEU A 63 -14.91 -22.50 -4.12
N PHE A 64 -16.23 -22.32 -3.94
CA PHE A 64 -16.82 -21.06 -3.49
C PHE A 64 -16.29 -20.63 -2.12
N GLY A 65 -16.13 -21.58 -1.19
CA GLY A 65 -15.55 -21.34 0.13
C GLY A 65 -14.14 -20.74 0.06
N GLY A 66 -13.28 -21.32 -0.79
CA GLY A 66 -11.93 -20.81 -1.01
C GLY A 66 -11.92 -19.43 -1.67
N ILE A 67 -12.77 -19.21 -2.68
CA ILE A 67 -12.87 -17.91 -3.38
C ILE A 67 -13.33 -16.81 -2.42
N ILE A 68 -14.41 -17.06 -1.65
CA ILE A 68 -14.94 -16.08 -0.70
C ILE A 68 -13.91 -15.80 0.40
N GLY A 69 -13.26 -16.83 0.94
CA GLY A 69 -12.19 -16.65 1.95
C GLY A 69 -11.04 -15.79 1.44
N SER A 70 -10.60 -16.02 0.20
CA SER A 70 -9.58 -15.21 -0.45
C SER A 70 -10.04 -13.76 -0.69
N LEU A 71 -11.28 -13.58 -1.15
CA LEU A 71 -11.86 -12.27 -1.46
C LEU A 71 -12.06 -11.40 -0.21
N VAL A 72 -12.27 -12.00 0.96
CA VAL A 72 -12.37 -11.28 2.24
C VAL A 72 -10.98 -11.00 2.84
N ALA A 73 -10.05 -11.96 2.74
CA ALA A 73 -8.70 -11.82 3.28
C ALA A 73 -7.89 -10.71 2.57
N ALA A 74 -7.97 -10.63 1.24
CA ALA A 74 -7.22 -9.65 0.45
C ALA A 74 -7.52 -8.17 0.83
N PRO A 75 -8.78 -7.69 0.87
CA PRO A 75 -9.08 -6.32 1.26
C PRO A 75 -8.77 -6.07 2.73
N GLY A 76 -8.99 -7.05 3.62
CA GLY A 76 -8.64 -6.92 5.04
C GLY A 76 -7.14 -6.64 5.24
N VAL A 77 -6.29 -7.45 4.60
CA VAL A 77 -4.84 -7.27 4.70
C VAL A 77 -4.37 -6.03 3.96
N ALA A 78 -5.00 -5.64 2.85
CA ALA A 78 -4.66 -4.39 2.16
C ALA A 78 -4.78 -3.17 3.10
N VAL A 79 -5.86 -3.09 3.89
CA VAL A 79 -6.02 -2.02 4.89
C VAL A 79 -4.93 -2.07 5.95
N VAL A 80 -4.69 -3.24 6.56
CA VAL A 80 -3.67 -3.41 7.61
C VAL A 80 -2.28 -3.01 7.11
N VAL A 81 -1.90 -3.46 5.91
CA VAL A 81 -0.63 -3.14 5.28
C VAL A 81 -0.47 -1.64 5.06
N VAL A 82 -1.50 -0.96 4.55
CA VAL A 82 -1.47 0.50 4.37
C VAL A 82 -1.28 1.21 5.71
N LEU A 83 -1.99 0.78 6.75
CA LEU A 83 -1.84 1.35 8.10
C LEU A 83 -0.43 1.14 8.67
N VAL A 84 0.13 -0.06 8.51
CA VAL A 84 1.51 -0.37 8.95
C VAL A 84 2.52 0.49 8.19
N LEU A 85 2.39 0.59 6.87
CA LEU A 85 3.28 1.42 6.06
C LEU A 85 3.17 2.91 6.43
N ARG A 86 1.96 3.39 6.74
CA ARG A 86 1.74 4.76 7.23
C ARG A 86 2.42 4.97 8.58
N ALA A 87 2.31 4.02 9.51
CA ALA A 87 3.00 4.08 10.78
C ALA A 87 4.53 4.12 10.61
N MET A 88 5.08 3.27 9.74
CA MET A 88 6.52 3.25 9.47
C MET A 88 7.01 4.54 8.79
N ALA A 89 6.20 5.14 7.92
CA ALA A 89 6.52 6.40 7.26
C ALA A 89 6.62 7.56 8.27
N GLU A 90 5.66 7.67 9.19
CA GLU A 90 5.65 8.67 10.25
C GLU A 90 6.92 8.59 11.12
N TRP A 91 7.31 7.37 11.49
CA TRP A 91 8.49 7.15 12.32
C TRP A 91 9.79 7.51 11.57
N SER A 92 9.84 7.21 10.26
CA SER A 92 11.01 7.53 9.42
C SER A 92 11.22 9.04 9.22
N ASP A 93 10.14 9.81 9.15
CA ASP A 93 10.20 11.26 8.97
C ASP A 93 10.71 11.95 10.25
N GLN A 94 10.21 11.52 11.41
CA GLN A 94 10.67 11.99 12.71
C GLN A 94 12.16 11.69 12.96
N ALA A 95 12.64 10.50 12.55
CA ALA A 95 14.05 10.16 12.64
C ALA A 95 14.93 11.12 11.82
N SER A 96 14.48 11.47 10.61
CA SER A 96 15.19 12.38 9.70
C SER A 96 15.21 13.83 10.20
N ALA A 97 14.10 14.29 10.80
CA ALA A 97 14.00 15.63 11.39
C ALA A 97 14.95 15.83 12.57
N ARG A 98 15.12 14.79 13.41
CA ARG A 98 16.07 14.82 14.54
C ARG A 98 17.51 15.01 14.07
N THR A 99 17.92 14.30 13.01
CA THR A 99 19.28 14.42 12.44
C THR A 99 19.58 15.82 11.89
N ARG A 100 18.56 16.54 11.40
CA ARG A 100 18.72 17.93 10.94
C ARG A 100 18.88 18.91 12.10
N SER A 101 18.16 18.67 13.20
CA SER A 101 18.23 19.53 14.39
C SER A 101 19.59 19.47 15.09
N SER A 102 20.27 18.31 15.08
CA SER A 102 21.62 18.18 15.64
C SER A 102 22.69 18.88 14.80
N ARG A 103 22.50 18.96 13.47
CA ARG A 103 23.40 19.69 12.57
C ARG A 103 23.26 21.22 12.65
N ARG A 104 22.12 21.73 13.10
CA ARG A 104 21.86 23.19 13.21
C ARG A 104 22.37 23.82 14.52
N LYS A 105 22.71 23.00 15.53
CA LYS A 105 23.24 23.45 16.82
C LYS A 105 24.78 23.51 16.88
N LYS A 106 25.45 23.29 15.75
CA LYS A 106 26.91 23.27 15.61
C LYS A 106 27.32 24.34 14.61
#